data_AF-A0A348ASQ2-F1
#
_entry.id   AF-A0A348ASQ2-F1
#
_cell.length_a   1.000
_cell.length_b   1.000
_cell.length_c   1.000
_cell.angle_alpha   90.00
_cell.angle_beta   90.00
_cell.angle_gamma   90.00
#
_symmetry.space_group_name_H-M   'P 1'
#
loop_
_entity.id
_entity.type
_entity.pdbx_description
1 polymer ?
#
loop_
_entity_poly.entity_id
_entity_poly.type
_entity_poly.pdbx_seq_one_letter_code
_entity_poly.pdbx_strand_id
1 'polypeptide(L)'
;MKLMFIMVLLFFIFTLYYNLNFLSFLILTEFLVIMVLFYIIDNEINTWLFLIFLMFSVCELVLGMSLLASMNYELCHRKLSMLDLIY
;
A
#
# COMPACT_ATOMS: atom_id res chain seq x y z
N MET A 1 7.48 -3.32 20.20
CA MET A 1 8.92 -3.58 19.87
C MET A 1 9.20 -4.87 19.05
N LYS A 2 9.05 -6.09 19.59
CA LYS A 2 9.45 -7.33 18.88
C LYS A 2 8.63 -7.59 17.60
N LEU A 3 7.33 -7.27 17.62
CA LEU A 3 6.43 -7.33 16.46
C LEU A 3 6.78 -6.28 15.39
N MET A 4 7.15 -5.06 15.80
CA MET A 4 7.56 -4.00 14.87
C MET A 4 8.77 -4.43 14.04
N PHE A 5 9.76 -5.08 14.66
CA PHE A 5 10.92 -5.62 13.96
C PHE A 5 10.54 -6.68 12.91
N ILE A 6 9.64 -7.60 13.24
CA ILE A 6 9.15 -8.63 12.31
C ILE A 6 8.44 -7.99 11.12
N MET A 7 7.63 -6.97 11.38
CA MET A 7 6.86 -6.30 10.34
C MET A 7 7.76 -5.45 9.42
N VAL A 8 8.81 -4.81 9.96
CA VAL A 8 9.86 -4.14 9.16
C VAL A 8 10.62 -5.16 8.29
N LEU A 9 10.90 -6.35 8.82
CA LEU A 9 11.57 -7.42 8.08
C LEU A 9 10.71 -7.94 6.92
N LEU A 10 9.40 -8.11 7.16
CA LEU A 10 8.43 -8.46 6.12
C LEU A 10 8.34 -7.39 5.03
N PHE A 11 8.35 -6.11 5.41
CA PHE A 11 8.38 -5.01 4.44
C PHE A 11 9.64 -5.09 3.56
N PHE A 12 10.80 -5.36 4.16
CA PHE A 12 12.05 -5.48 3.43
C PHE A 12 12.04 -6.64 2.42
N ILE A 13 11.48 -7.79 2.82
CA ILE A 13 11.30 -8.95 1.94
C ILE A 13 10.36 -8.61 0.78
N PHE A 14 9.26 -7.90 1.06
CA PHE A 14 8.32 -7.47 0.03
C PHE A 14 8.93 -6.49 -0.97
N THR A 15 9.74 -5.53 -0.51
CA THR A 15 10.48 -4.62 -1.40
C THR A 15 11.49 -5.35 -2.29
N LEU A 16 12.10 -6.43 -1.80
CA LEU A 16 13.03 -7.24 -2.59
C LEU A 16 12.33 -8.09 -3.65
N TYR A 17 11.10 -8.53 -3.38
CA TYR A 17 10.27 -9.26 -4.33
C TYR A 17 9.44 -8.35 -5.25
N TYR A 18 9.73 -7.05 -5.22
CA TYR A 18 8.96 -6.07 -5.95
C TYR A 18 9.05 -6.31 -7.46
N ASN A 19 7.92 -6.71 -8.04
CA ASN A 19 7.75 -6.80 -9.48
C ASN A 19 7.21 -5.44 -9.98
N LEU A 20 7.54 -5.03 -11.20
CA LEU A 20 7.19 -3.72 -11.77
C LEU A 20 5.67 -3.53 -12.07
N ASN A 21 4.81 -4.42 -11.60
CA ASN A 21 3.38 -4.35 -11.83
C ASN A 21 2.74 -3.29 -10.93
N PHE A 22 1.76 -2.56 -11.45
CA PHE A 22 1.02 -1.56 -10.68
C PHE A 22 0.28 -2.16 -9.47
N LEU A 23 -0.18 -3.42 -9.58
CA LEU A 23 -0.82 -4.10 -8.46
C LEU A 23 0.14 -4.39 -7.31
N SER A 24 1.39 -4.79 -7.59
CA SER A 24 2.39 -5.00 -6.54
C SER A 24 2.82 -3.69 -5.89
N PHE A 25 2.75 -2.57 -6.61
CA PHE A 25 2.87 -1.23 -6.03
C PHE A 25 1.79 -0.95 -4.99
N LEU A 26 0.53 -1.12 -5.36
CA LEU A 26 -0.61 -0.90 -4.46
C LEU A 26 -0.55 -1.78 -3.20
N ILE A 27 -0.13 -3.04 -3.35
CA ILE A 27 0.01 -3.93 -2.19
C ILE A 27 1.13 -3.44 -1.25
N LEU A 28 2.21 -2.89 -1.81
CA LEU A 28 3.33 -2.37 -1.03
C LEU A 28 2.96 -1.08 -0.28
N THR A 29 2.16 -0.21 -0.87
CA THR A 29 1.65 1.00 -0.19
C THR A 29 0.73 0.64 0.97
N GLU A 30 -0.14 -0.36 0.81
CA GLU A 30 -0.99 -0.85 1.91
C GLU A 30 -0.17 -1.45 3.05
N PHE A 31 0.90 -2.18 2.72
CA PHE A 31 1.77 -2.74 3.75
C PHE A 31 2.43 -1.63 4.60
N LEU A 32 2.83 -0.51 3.97
CA LEU A 32 3.33 0.67 4.69
C LEU A 32 2.28 1.30 5.60
N VAL A 33 1.04 1.43 5.14
CA VAL A 33 -0.07 1.95 5.97
C VAL A 33 -0.25 1.08 7.21
N ILE A 34 -0.26 -0.25 7.04
CA ILE A 34 -0.41 -1.19 8.15
C ILE A 34 0.73 -1.02 9.17
N MET A 35 1.97 -0.82 8.72
CA MET A 35 3.11 -0.53 9.62
C MET A 35 2.87 0.71 10.47
N VAL A 36 2.36 1.78 9.87
CA VAL A 36 2.08 3.05 10.55
C VAL A 36 0.93 2.87 11.55
N LEU A 37 -0.14 2.15 11.18
CA LEU A 37 -1.24 1.86 12.08
C LEU A 37 -0.80 1.03 13.29
N PHE A 38 0.04 0.02 13.08
CA PHE A 38 0.62 -0.75 14.19
C PHE A 38 1.52 0.11 15.09
N TYR A 39 2.27 1.06 14.53
CA TYR A 39 3.06 2.01 15.32
C TYR A 39 2.19 2.90 16.21
N ILE A 40 1.06 3.38 15.68
CA ILE A 40 0.10 4.20 16.43
C ILE A 40 -0.50 3.39 17.59
N ILE A 41 -0.81 2.11 17.36
CA ILE A 41 -1.33 1.20 18.39
C ILE A 41 -0.27 0.89 19.46
N ASP A 42 0.96 0.51 19.09
CA ASP A 42 2.03 0.11 20.04
C ASP A 42 2.42 1.26 20.99
N ASN A 43 2.27 2.51 20.53
CA ASN A 43 2.58 3.71 21.31
C ASN A 43 1.36 4.38 21.96
N GLU A 44 0.16 3.78 21.84
CA GLU A 44 -1.10 4.31 22.38
C GLU A 44 -1.39 5.77 21.95
N ILE A 45 -0.98 6.14 20.73
CA ILE A 45 -1.11 7.50 20.19
C ILE A 45 -2.56 7.73 19.76
N ASN A 46 -3.41 8.16 20.70
CA ASN A 46 -4.79 8.62 20.53
C ASN A 46 -5.65 7.86 19.48
N THR A 47 -6.68 7.16 19.97
CA THR A 47 -7.63 6.40 19.14
C THR A 47 -8.32 7.22 18.04
N TRP A 48 -8.51 8.53 18.23
CA TRP A 48 -9.07 9.40 17.20
C TRP A 48 -8.15 9.55 15.98
N LEU A 49 -6.85 9.66 16.21
CA LEU A 49 -5.85 9.79 15.14
C LEU A 49 -5.78 8.49 14.35
N PHE A 50 -5.81 7.35 15.05
CA PHE A 50 -5.91 6.02 14.42
C PHE A 50 -7.11 5.94 13.46
N LEU A 51 -8.30 6.34 13.91
CA LEU A 51 -9.53 6.29 13.11
C LEU A 51 -9.46 7.17 11.87
N ILE A 52 -8.94 8.40 12.01
CA ILE A 52 -8.78 9.32 10.88
C ILE A 52 -7.80 8.73 9.87
N PHE A 53 -6.66 8.23 10.33
CA PHE A 53 -5.64 7.64 9.45
C PHE A 53 -6.17 6.42 8.70
N LEU A 54 -6.93 5.55 9.39
CA LEU A 54 -7.53 4.37 8.78
C LEU A 54 -8.59 4.72 7.74
N MET A 55 -9.41 5.76 7.96
CA MET A 55 -10.36 6.21 6.94
C MET A 55 -9.63 6.73 5.70
N PHE A 56 -8.62 7.58 5.89
CA PHE A 56 -7.84 8.10 4.76
C PHE A 56 -7.17 6.99 3.95
N SER A 57 -6.60 5.98 4.61
CA SER A 57 -5.93 4.90 3.90
C SER A 57 -6.89 4.06 3.05
N VAL A 58 -8.10 3.78 3.56
CA VAL A 58 -9.11 3.05 2.76
C VAL A 58 -9.53 3.88 1.54
N CYS A 59 -9.64 5.20 1.67
CA CYS A 59 -9.93 6.08 0.53
C CYS A 59 -8.82 6.04 -0.52
N GLU A 60 -7.55 6.11 -0.12
CA GLU A 60 -6.41 6.02 -1.04
C GLU A 60 -6.36 4.67 -1.77
N LEU A 61 -6.63 3.57 -1.07
CA LEU A 61 -6.73 2.24 -1.69
C LEU A 61 -7.81 2.20 -2.78
N VAL A 62 -9.01 2.71 -2.48
CA VAL A 62 -10.12 2.72 -3.44
C VAL A 62 -9.75 3.55 -4.68
N LEU A 63 -9.09 4.71 -4.48
CA LEU A 63 -8.59 5.51 -5.58
C LEU A 63 -7.54 4.76 -6.41
N GLY A 64 -6.56 4.13 -5.76
CA GLY A 64 -5.53 3.33 -6.44
C GLY A 64 -6.09 2.18 -7.26
N MET A 65 -7.08 1.46 -6.73
CA MET A 65 -7.77 0.38 -7.44
C MET A 65 -8.63 0.89 -8.59
N SER A 66 -9.28 2.06 -8.43
CA SER A 66 -10.05 2.67 -9.52
C SER A 66 -9.16 3.06 -10.71
N LEU A 67 -7.94 3.56 -10.44
CA LEU A 67 -6.95 3.84 -11.48
C LEU A 67 -6.51 2.56 -12.19
N LEU A 68 -6.19 1.50 -11.45
CA LEU A 68 -5.88 0.20 -12.04
C LEU A 68 -7.00 -0.31 -12.95
N ALA A 69 -8.26 -0.17 -12.53
CA ALA A 69 -9.41 -0.58 -13.34
C ALA A 69 -9.52 0.22 -14.64
N SER A 70 -9.33 1.55 -14.59
CA SER A 70 -9.36 2.41 -15.78
C SER A 70 -8.24 2.07 -16.78
N MET A 71 -7.02 1.86 -16.29
CA MET A 71 -5.88 1.52 -17.16
C MET A 71 -6.00 0.13 -17.78
N ASN A 72 -6.55 -0.83 -17.04
CA ASN A 72 -6.83 -2.15 -17.58
C ASN A 72 -7.85 -2.09 -18.73
N TYR A 73 -8.82 -1.17 -18.65
CA TYR A 73 -9.81 -0.97 -19.70
C TYR A 73 -9.20 -0.33 -20.95
N GLU A 74 -8.35 0.68 -20.80
CA GLU A 74 -7.72 1.39 -21.92
C GLU A 74 -6.61 0.57 -22.62
N LEU A 75 -5.81 -0.17 -21.85
CA LEU A 75 -4.62 -0.88 -22.37
C LEU A 75 -4.87 -2.37 -22.69
N CYS A 76 -6.14 -2.81 -22.64
CA CYS A 76 -6.61 -4.15 -23.03
C CYS A 76 -5.70 -5.28 -22.50
N HIS A 77 -5.62 -5.41 -21.17
CA HIS A 77 -4.97 -6.52 -20.45
C HIS A 77 -3.48 -6.80 -20.74
N ARG A 78 -2.72 -5.89 -21.38
CA ARG A 78 -1.25 -5.97 -21.31
C ARG A 78 -0.80 -5.81 -19.86
N LYS A 79 0.30 -6.49 -19.49
CA LYS A 79 0.91 -6.36 -18.15
C LYS A 79 1.24 -4.88 -17.91
N LEU A 80 0.38 -4.21 -17.14
CA LEU A 80 0.55 -2.81 -16.73
C LEU A 80 1.79 -2.67 -15.89
N SER A 81 2.78 -1.99 -16.45
CA SER A 81 3.97 -1.58 -15.73
C SER A 81 3.78 -0.17 -15.20
N MET A 82 4.44 0.18 -14.08
CA MET A 82 4.45 1.55 -13.57
C MET A 82 4.97 2.59 -14.58
N LEU A 83 5.68 2.14 -15.62
CA LEU A 83 6.21 2.98 -16.69
C LEU A 83 5.12 3.43 -17.68
N ASP A 84 4.03 2.67 -17.82
CA ASP A 84 2.89 3.04 -18.67
C ASP A 84 2.09 4.22 -18.10
N LEU A 85 2.31 4.58 -16.82
CA LEU A 85 1.73 5.80 -16.24
C LEU A 85 2.48 7.08 -16.65
N ILE A 86 3.75 6.94 -17.02
CA ILE A 86 4.65 8.07 -17.29
C ILE A 86 4.68 8.38 -18.80
N TYR A 87 4.42 7.38 -19.63
CA TYR A 87 4.52 7.46 -21.10
C TYR A 87 3.14 7.40 -21.75
#